data_AF-A0A956YT82-F1
#
_entry.id   AF-A0A956YT82-F1
#
_cell.length_a   1.000
_cell.length_b   1.000
_cell.length_c   1.000
_cell.angle_alpha   90.00
_cell.angle_beta   90.00
_cell.angle_gamma   90.00
#
_symmetry.space_group_name_H-M   'P 1'
#
loop_
_entity.id
_entity.type
_entity.pdbx_description
1 polymer ?
#
loop_
_entity_poly.entity_id
_entity_poly.type
_entity_poly.pdbx_seq_one_letter_code
_entity_poly.pdbx_strand_id
1 'polypeptide(L)'
;MSYARIADHRSMALDLQRNRAYYNALKTSVTPDTVVLDLGAGIGVHGLLAAQLGAKRVYCVEPEDIIRVAEQIAGANGLAERMVFLHGRIEEVALPEPVDLIVSVFTGNMLLTEDLLPSLFYARDRYLKPGGHLLPGRARLEAVPVSTPEIYNREVASWSRPHLGLDLSVARPFAAHTAYYRLKDTRQAEYLAEPQPLLTLDFATAHDIHCDQSVTFTINRAGECHGFMGWFAMELGADWLSTAPHQPEMHWTPVFMPIDPPLVCVKGEKIEFRLVRPAYTDWNWMVTATQGERRHSTLFSRPWDPASLRKTNPTYKPNLNRTGQMIRLLLTQLEGQTSIEEAAGQLRDAFPEALPSHDDAVAFVHKYADWYD
;
A
#
# COMPACT_ATOMS: atom_id res chain seq x y z
N MET A 1 2.70 -2.72 6.78
CA MET A 1 1.73 -2.26 7.82
C MET A 1 1.04 -3.51 8.32
N SER A 2 0.77 -3.63 9.63
CA SER A 2 -0.08 -4.72 10.13
C SER A 2 -1.53 -4.23 10.11
N TYR A 3 -2.44 -5.08 9.66
CA TYR A 3 -3.88 -4.82 9.64
C TYR A 3 -4.62 -5.69 10.67
N ALA A 4 -3.93 -6.14 11.71
CA ALA A 4 -4.47 -7.07 12.72
C ALA A 4 -5.54 -6.44 13.64
N ARG A 5 -5.56 -5.11 13.82
CA ARG A 5 -6.44 -4.46 14.80
C ARG A 5 -7.64 -3.80 14.14
N ILE A 6 -8.82 -3.94 14.76
CA ILE A 6 -10.06 -3.31 14.28
C ILE A 6 -9.94 -1.79 14.07
N ALA A 7 -9.12 -1.11 14.88
CA ALA A 7 -8.89 0.33 14.76
C ALA A 7 -8.25 0.70 13.41
N ASP A 8 -7.38 -0.15 12.88
CA ASP A 8 -6.69 0.06 11.60
C ASP A 8 -7.67 -0.09 10.41
N HIS A 9 -8.77 -0.82 10.61
CA HIS A 9 -9.84 -0.99 9.60
C HIS A 9 -10.86 0.14 9.60
N ARG A 10 -10.97 0.95 10.66
CA ARG A 10 -12.07 1.91 10.83
C ARG A 10 -12.21 2.88 9.65
N SER A 11 -11.10 3.49 9.21
CA SER A 11 -11.14 4.47 8.11
C SER A 11 -11.55 3.83 6.79
N MET A 12 -11.24 2.55 6.59
CA MET A 12 -11.58 1.77 5.40
C MET A 12 -13.04 1.26 5.45
N ALA A 13 -13.40 0.60 6.54
CA ALA A 13 -14.70 -0.02 6.74
C ALA A 13 -15.85 1.00 6.78
N LEU A 14 -15.59 2.23 7.25
CA LEU A 14 -16.59 3.29 7.36
C LEU A 14 -16.46 4.36 6.26
N ASP A 15 -15.60 4.14 5.25
CA ASP A 15 -15.53 4.99 4.07
C ASP A 15 -16.78 4.78 3.19
N LEU A 16 -17.81 5.59 3.43
CA LEU A 16 -19.09 5.46 2.75
C LEU A 16 -18.98 5.65 1.24
N GLN A 17 -18.11 6.54 0.77
CA GLN A 17 -17.96 6.81 -0.65
C GLN A 17 -17.34 5.61 -1.37
N ARG A 18 -16.24 5.09 -0.83
CA ARG A 18 -15.62 3.86 -1.33
C ARG A 18 -16.61 2.71 -1.31
N ASN A 19 -17.18 2.39 -0.15
CA ASN A 19 -18.00 1.19 0.01
C ASN A 19 -19.30 1.27 -0.80
N ARG A 20 -19.85 2.47 -1.03
CA ARG A 20 -20.99 2.67 -1.93
C ARG A 20 -20.64 2.40 -3.39
N ALA A 21 -19.46 2.82 -3.85
CA ALA A 21 -19.02 2.55 -5.21
C ALA A 21 -18.85 1.04 -5.45
N TYR A 22 -18.21 0.32 -4.52
CA TYR A 22 -18.11 -1.14 -4.57
C TYR A 22 -19.48 -1.82 -4.50
N TYR A 23 -20.37 -1.37 -3.60
CA TYR A 23 -21.73 -1.89 -3.50
C TYR A 23 -22.51 -1.77 -4.83
N ASN A 24 -22.44 -0.61 -5.48
CA ASN A 24 -23.12 -0.38 -6.76
C ASN A 24 -22.60 -1.32 -7.85
N ALA A 25 -21.28 -1.52 -7.92
CA ALA A 25 -20.69 -2.44 -8.87
C ALA A 25 -21.04 -3.91 -8.56
N LEU A 26 -20.93 -4.33 -7.30
CA LEU A 26 -21.34 -5.66 -6.85
C LEU A 26 -22.82 -5.93 -7.19
N LYS A 27 -23.70 -4.94 -6.99
CA LYS A 27 -25.13 -5.06 -7.32
C LYS A 27 -25.39 -5.37 -8.79
N THR A 28 -24.51 -4.94 -9.69
CA THR A 28 -24.61 -5.26 -11.13
C THR A 28 -23.95 -6.59 -11.50
N SER A 29 -23.00 -7.08 -10.71
CA SER A 29 -22.21 -8.28 -11.02
C SER A 29 -22.69 -9.54 -10.31
N VAL A 30 -23.39 -9.41 -9.18
CA VAL A 30 -23.83 -10.53 -8.36
C VAL A 30 -25.22 -11.01 -8.78
N THR A 31 -25.33 -12.32 -9.01
CA THR A 31 -26.58 -13.05 -9.24
C THR A 31 -26.68 -14.22 -8.23
N PRO A 32 -27.84 -14.90 -8.14
CA PRO A 32 -27.98 -16.09 -7.30
C PRO A 32 -27.04 -17.26 -7.63
N ASP A 33 -26.40 -17.24 -8.80
CA ASP A 33 -25.46 -18.27 -9.25
C ASP A 33 -23.99 -17.86 -9.08
N THR A 34 -23.72 -16.57 -8.78
CA THR A 34 -22.35 -16.04 -8.66
C THR A 34 -21.64 -16.58 -7.42
N VAL A 35 -20.46 -17.18 -7.65
CA VAL A 35 -19.48 -17.48 -6.60
C VAL A 35 -18.45 -16.34 -6.55
N VAL A 36 -18.27 -15.76 -5.37
CA VAL A 36 -17.41 -14.57 -5.17
C VAL A 36 -16.20 -14.93 -4.30
N LEU A 37 -15.03 -14.40 -4.65
CA LEU A 37 -13.87 -14.33 -3.76
C LEU A 37 -13.68 -12.88 -3.31
N ASP A 38 -13.79 -12.62 -2.01
CA ASP A 38 -13.33 -11.39 -1.35
C ASP A 38 -11.88 -11.60 -0.90
N LEU A 39 -10.95 -11.03 -1.65
CA LEU A 39 -9.51 -11.29 -1.53
C LEU A 39 -8.83 -10.13 -0.79
N GLY A 40 -8.21 -10.44 0.35
CA GLY A 40 -7.80 -9.41 1.32
C GLY A 40 -9.04 -8.89 2.07
N ALA A 41 -9.84 -9.82 2.59
CA ALA A 41 -11.18 -9.53 3.08
C ALA A 41 -11.19 -8.56 4.28
N GLY A 42 -10.14 -8.54 5.10
CA GLY A 42 -10.13 -7.81 6.36
C GLY A 42 -11.32 -8.20 7.24
N ILE A 43 -12.17 -7.23 7.59
CA ILE A 43 -13.44 -7.48 8.31
C ILE A 43 -14.60 -7.92 7.40
N GLY A 44 -14.33 -8.21 6.12
CA GLY A 44 -15.27 -8.80 5.17
C GLY A 44 -16.28 -7.86 4.54
N VAL A 45 -16.07 -6.53 4.53
CA VAL A 45 -17.10 -5.56 4.06
C VAL A 45 -17.63 -5.91 2.67
N HIS A 46 -16.77 -6.19 1.70
CA HIS A 46 -17.21 -6.44 0.32
C HIS A 46 -17.82 -7.83 0.15
N GLY A 47 -17.25 -8.85 0.80
CA GLY A 47 -17.81 -10.20 0.84
C GLY A 47 -19.19 -10.26 1.50
N LEU A 48 -19.38 -9.52 2.60
CA LEU A 48 -20.68 -9.36 3.27
C LEU A 48 -21.70 -8.70 2.35
N LEU A 49 -21.32 -7.63 1.64
CA LEU A 49 -22.19 -6.97 0.66
C LEU A 49 -22.56 -7.92 -0.49
N ALA A 50 -21.61 -8.70 -1.00
CA ALA A 50 -21.87 -9.70 -2.04
C ALA A 50 -22.84 -10.79 -1.55
N ALA A 51 -22.65 -11.29 -0.32
CA ALA A 51 -23.56 -12.26 0.30
C ALA A 51 -24.97 -11.67 0.51
N GLN A 52 -25.06 -10.43 0.98
CA GLN A 52 -26.32 -9.70 1.14
C GLN A 52 -27.05 -9.49 -0.19
N LEU A 53 -26.31 -9.26 -1.27
CA LEU A 53 -26.85 -9.15 -2.64
C LEU A 53 -27.28 -10.48 -3.25
N GLY A 54 -27.11 -11.60 -2.52
CA GLY A 54 -27.64 -12.90 -2.91
C GLY A 54 -26.67 -13.80 -3.65
N ALA A 55 -25.35 -13.54 -3.59
CA ALA A 55 -24.35 -14.45 -4.14
C ALA A 55 -24.60 -15.90 -3.67
N LYS A 56 -24.31 -16.86 -4.56
CA LYS A 56 -24.43 -18.29 -4.27
C LYS A 56 -23.54 -18.69 -3.10
N ARG A 57 -22.30 -18.20 -3.14
CA ARG A 57 -21.24 -18.49 -2.17
C ARG A 57 -20.22 -17.35 -2.20
N VAL A 58 -19.70 -16.99 -1.03
CA VAL A 58 -18.60 -16.03 -0.89
C VAL A 58 -17.45 -16.69 -0.13
N TYR A 59 -16.25 -16.67 -0.71
CA TYR A 59 -15.00 -17.03 -0.05
C TYR A 59 -14.30 -15.75 0.40
N CYS A 60 -14.04 -15.60 1.69
CA CYS A 60 -13.24 -14.50 2.24
C CYS A 60 -11.85 -15.04 2.57
N VAL A 61 -10.81 -14.46 1.97
CA VAL A 61 -9.41 -14.83 2.23
C VAL A 61 -8.69 -13.65 2.84
N GLU A 62 -8.09 -13.86 4.00
CA GLU A 62 -7.37 -12.83 4.76
C GLU A 62 -6.26 -13.47 5.60
N PRO A 63 -5.00 -13.03 5.50
CA PRO A 63 -3.88 -13.59 6.27
C PRO A 63 -3.84 -13.16 7.73
N GLU A 64 -4.53 -12.09 8.13
CA GLU A 64 -4.54 -11.60 9.50
C GLU A 64 -5.74 -12.14 10.30
N ASP A 65 -5.58 -12.29 11.62
CA ASP A 65 -6.62 -12.78 12.53
C ASP A 65 -7.91 -11.93 12.53
N ILE A 66 -7.88 -10.74 11.93
CA ILE A 66 -9.03 -9.86 11.76
C ILE A 66 -10.20 -10.55 11.01
N ILE A 67 -9.91 -11.60 10.22
CA ILE A 67 -10.95 -12.40 9.54
C ILE A 67 -11.98 -12.99 10.52
N ARG A 68 -11.59 -13.26 11.77
CA ARG A 68 -12.50 -13.73 12.83
C ARG A 68 -13.58 -12.70 13.16
N VAL A 69 -13.30 -11.40 12.97
CA VAL A 69 -14.31 -10.34 13.09
C VAL A 69 -15.30 -10.41 11.93
N ALA A 70 -14.82 -10.70 10.71
CA ALA A 70 -15.69 -10.89 9.54
C ALA A 70 -16.70 -12.03 9.76
N GLU A 71 -16.24 -13.15 10.35
CA GLU A 71 -17.10 -14.29 10.75
C GLU A 71 -18.20 -13.86 11.72
N GLN A 72 -17.86 -13.11 12.76
CA GLN A 72 -18.83 -12.62 13.75
C GLN A 72 -19.85 -11.67 13.11
N ILE A 73 -19.40 -10.78 12.22
CA ILE A 73 -20.30 -9.87 11.51
C ILE A 73 -21.24 -10.66 10.60
N ALA A 74 -20.75 -11.68 9.88
CA ALA A 74 -21.58 -12.53 9.04
C ALA A 74 -22.64 -13.27 9.85
N GLY A 75 -22.27 -13.81 11.01
CA GLY A 75 -23.21 -14.45 11.95
C GLY A 75 -24.29 -13.49 12.44
N ALA A 76 -23.90 -12.29 12.88
CA ALA A 76 -24.82 -11.26 13.37
C ALA A 76 -25.81 -10.75 12.30
N ASN A 77 -25.45 -10.86 11.01
CA ASN A 77 -26.29 -10.45 9.89
C ASN A 77 -27.01 -11.62 9.19
N GLY A 78 -26.93 -12.84 9.72
CA GLY A 78 -27.59 -14.02 9.13
C GLY A 78 -27.01 -14.44 7.77
N LEU A 79 -25.75 -14.09 7.48
CA LEU A 79 -25.07 -14.36 6.21
C LEU A 79 -24.12 -15.57 6.27
N ALA A 80 -23.86 -16.11 7.46
CA ALA A 80 -22.84 -17.14 7.71
C ALA A 80 -22.96 -18.36 6.80
N GLU A 81 -24.17 -18.86 6.50
CA GLU A 81 -24.35 -20.06 5.65
C GLU A 81 -23.86 -19.88 4.21
N ARG A 82 -23.76 -18.63 3.72
CA ARG A 82 -23.29 -18.30 2.36
C ARG A 82 -21.81 -17.97 2.30
N MET A 83 -21.13 -17.88 3.44
CA MET A 83 -19.76 -17.37 3.52
C MET A 83 -18.81 -18.44 4.05
N VAL A 84 -17.62 -18.50 3.47
CA VAL A 84 -16.52 -19.38 3.91
C VAL A 84 -15.31 -18.50 4.15
N PHE A 85 -14.73 -18.61 5.34
CA PHE A 85 -13.61 -17.80 5.78
C PHE A 85 -12.35 -18.66 5.78
N LEU A 86 -11.32 -18.19 5.08
CA LEU A 86 -10.05 -18.88 4.90
C LEU A 86 -8.94 -17.97 5.45
N HIS A 87 -8.47 -18.29 6.65
CA HIS A 87 -7.36 -17.58 7.28
C HIS A 87 -6.03 -18.02 6.64
N GLY A 88 -5.34 -17.07 6.02
CA GLY A 88 -4.07 -17.32 5.35
C GLY A 88 -3.90 -16.50 4.07
N ARG A 89 -2.71 -16.58 3.49
CA ARG A 89 -2.44 -15.93 2.20
C ARG A 89 -3.11 -16.70 1.07
N ILE A 90 -3.52 -16.00 0.00
CA ILE A 90 -4.15 -16.65 -1.15
C ILE A 90 -3.25 -17.68 -1.84
N GLU A 91 -1.92 -17.51 -1.72
CA GLU A 91 -0.93 -18.45 -2.23
C GLU A 91 -0.83 -19.75 -1.41
N GLU A 92 -1.34 -19.74 -0.18
CA GLU A 92 -1.21 -20.83 0.81
C GLU A 92 -2.53 -21.56 1.05
N VAL A 93 -3.66 -20.88 0.84
CA VAL A 93 -5.00 -21.48 0.99
C VAL A 93 -5.48 -22.11 -0.32
N ALA A 94 -6.26 -23.18 -0.20
CA ALA A 94 -6.92 -23.84 -1.32
C ALA A 94 -8.40 -23.48 -1.36
N LEU A 95 -8.84 -22.82 -2.45
CA LEU A 95 -10.27 -22.63 -2.69
C LEU A 95 -10.91 -23.95 -3.15
N PRO A 96 -12.10 -24.32 -2.64
CA PRO A 96 -12.79 -25.55 -3.04
C PRO A 96 -13.25 -25.58 -4.50
N GLU A 97 -13.47 -24.42 -5.11
CA GLU A 97 -13.93 -24.28 -6.49
C GLU A 97 -13.44 -22.95 -7.10
N PRO A 98 -13.32 -22.86 -8.44
CA PRO A 98 -13.14 -21.58 -9.13
C PRO A 98 -14.31 -20.63 -8.90
N VAL A 99 -14.06 -19.32 -9.02
CA VAL A 99 -15.04 -18.25 -8.74
C VAL A 99 -15.40 -17.47 -10.01
N ASP A 100 -16.60 -16.88 -10.01
CA ASP A 100 -17.12 -16.04 -11.11
C ASP A 100 -16.65 -14.59 -10.99
N LEU A 101 -16.42 -14.13 -9.75
CA LEU A 101 -16.04 -12.76 -9.42
C LEU A 101 -14.96 -12.75 -8.35
N ILE A 102 -13.88 -12.01 -8.56
CA ILE A 102 -12.94 -11.65 -7.50
C ILE A 102 -13.13 -10.16 -7.20
N VAL A 103 -13.49 -9.85 -5.96
CA VAL A 103 -13.50 -8.48 -5.42
C VAL A 103 -12.31 -8.30 -4.50
N SER A 104 -11.61 -7.18 -4.63
CA SER A 104 -10.45 -6.90 -3.79
C SER A 104 -10.15 -5.41 -3.68
N VAL A 105 -9.49 -5.02 -2.58
CA VAL A 105 -9.01 -3.66 -2.33
C VAL A 105 -7.49 -3.69 -2.10
N PHE A 106 -6.74 -3.89 -3.19
CA PHE A 106 -5.28 -3.99 -3.17
C PHE A 106 -4.55 -2.74 -3.64
N THR A 107 -5.29 -1.68 -3.93
CA THR A 107 -4.72 -0.41 -4.33
C THR A 107 -4.36 0.39 -3.08
N GLY A 108 -3.07 0.52 -2.79
CA GLY A 108 -2.58 1.55 -1.88
C GLY A 108 -2.69 2.94 -2.52
N ASN A 109 -2.34 3.98 -1.76
CA ASN A 109 -2.14 5.31 -2.36
C ASN A 109 -1.13 5.22 -3.53
N MET A 110 -1.31 6.00 -4.59
CA MET A 110 -0.52 5.87 -5.85
C MET A 110 -0.61 4.49 -6.54
N LEU A 111 -1.68 3.72 -6.30
CA LEU A 111 -1.98 2.42 -6.90
C LEU A 111 -1.03 1.28 -6.50
N LEU A 112 0.29 1.48 -6.58
CA LEU A 112 1.31 0.43 -6.48
C LEU A 112 1.98 0.34 -5.09
N THR A 113 1.70 1.25 -4.15
CA THR A 113 2.52 1.41 -2.92
C THR A 113 2.54 0.19 -1.98
N GLU A 114 1.51 -0.65 -1.97
CA GLU A 114 1.39 -1.75 -1.00
C GLU A 114 1.83 -3.12 -1.52
N ASP A 115 2.22 -3.22 -2.81
CA ASP A 115 2.71 -4.46 -3.42
C ASP A 115 1.75 -5.67 -3.28
N LEU A 116 0.44 -5.41 -3.22
CA LEU A 116 -0.60 -6.44 -3.06
C LEU A 116 -1.14 -7.00 -4.40
N LEU A 117 -0.91 -6.31 -5.51
CA LEU A 117 -1.34 -6.74 -6.85
C LEU A 117 -0.80 -8.12 -7.28
N PRO A 118 0.42 -8.57 -6.92
CA PRO A 118 0.87 -9.92 -7.21
C PRO A 118 -0.07 -11.01 -6.67
N SER A 119 -0.64 -10.83 -5.47
CA SER A 119 -1.62 -11.75 -4.90
C SER A 119 -2.94 -11.73 -5.68
N LEU A 120 -3.35 -10.57 -6.24
CA LEU A 120 -4.48 -10.50 -7.19
C LEU A 120 -4.21 -11.32 -8.44
N PHE A 121 -3.03 -11.18 -9.03
CA PHE A 121 -2.65 -11.88 -10.25
C PHE A 121 -2.63 -13.39 -10.02
N TYR A 122 -2.06 -13.83 -8.90
CA TYR A 122 -2.10 -15.24 -8.49
C TYR A 122 -3.55 -15.76 -8.38
N ALA A 123 -4.41 -15.03 -7.67
CA ALA A 123 -5.80 -15.44 -7.48
C ALA A 123 -6.59 -15.47 -8.78
N ARG A 124 -6.40 -14.47 -9.65
CA ARG A 124 -7.00 -14.39 -10.98
C ARG A 124 -6.59 -15.60 -11.81
N ASP A 125 -5.29 -15.86 -11.93
CA ASP A 125 -4.77 -16.90 -12.83
C ASP A 125 -5.15 -18.31 -12.37
N ARG A 126 -5.31 -18.50 -11.05
CA ARG A 126 -5.59 -19.81 -10.46
C ARG A 126 -7.07 -20.09 -10.25
N TYR A 127 -7.84 -19.10 -9.81
CA TYR A 127 -9.19 -19.31 -9.27
C TYR A 127 -10.29 -18.61 -10.07
N LEU A 128 -9.99 -17.65 -10.94
CA LEU A 128 -11.03 -17.01 -11.75
C LEU A 128 -11.45 -17.94 -12.90
N LYS A 129 -12.75 -18.16 -13.07
CA LYS A 129 -13.29 -18.91 -14.22
C LYS A 129 -13.04 -18.17 -15.53
N PRO A 130 -12.95 -18.88 -16.67
CA PRO A 130 -13.05 -18.24 -17.98
C PRO A 130 -14.33 -17.41 -18.10
N GLY A 131 -14.20 -16.13 -18.46
CA GLY A 131 -15.32 -15.19 -18.50
C GLY A 131 -15.72 -14.60 -17.14
N GLY A 132 -15.01 -14.95 -16.07
CA GLY A 132 -15.16 -14.29 -14.77
C GLY A 132 -14.64 -12.85 -14.80
N HIS A 133 -15.00 -12.08 -13.77
CA HIS A 133 -14.69 -10.66 -13.68
C HIS A 133 -13.87 -10.32 -12.43
N LEU A 134 -13.08 -9.25 -12.54
CA LEU A 134 -12.39 -8.64 -11.42
C LEU A 134 -13.11 -7.33 -11.05
N LEU A 135 -13.20 -7.06 -9.75
CA LEU A 135 -13.73 -5.81 -9.22
C LEU A 135 -12.74 -5.22 -8.19
N PRO A 136 -12.05 -4.12 -8.50
CA PRO A 136 -12.08 -3.35 -9.75
C PRO A 136 -11.53 -4.12 -10.96
N GLY A 137 -11.95 -3.73 -12.16
CA GLY A 137 -11.47 -4.35 -13.41
C GLY A 137 -10.20 -3.71 -13.95
N ARG A 138 -10.10 -2.38 -13.83
CA ARG A 138 -8.95 -1.59 -14.26
C ARG A 138 -8.63 -0.50 -13.24
N ALA A 139 -7.41 -0.01 -13.27
CA ALA A 139 -7.02 1.20 -12.55
C ALA A 139 -6.06 2.05 -13.36
N ARG A 140 -6.04 3.36 -13.08
CA ARG A 140 -5.11 4.30 -13.67
C ARG A 140 -4.43 5.12 -12.59
N LEU A 141 -3.12 5.30 -12.74
CA LEU A 141 -2.32 6.23 -11.97
C LEU A 141 -2.29 7.56 -12.73
N GLU A 142 -2.61 8.66 -12.06
CA GLU A 142 -2.64 10.00 -12.65
C GLU A 142 -1.73 10.93 -11.85
N ALA A 143 -1.19 11.94 -12.52
CA ALA A 143 -0.48 13.03 -11.87
C ALA A 143 -0.77 14.38 -12.52
N VAL A 144 -0.46 15.44 -11.78
CA VAL A 144 -0.53 16.82 -12.25
C VAL A 144 0.52 17.69 -11.56
N PRO A 145 1.19 18.63 -12.27
CA PRO A 145 2.02 19.63 -11.62
C PRO A 145 1.16 20.61 -10.82
N VAL A 146 1.58 20.91 -9.59
CA VAL A 146 0.78 21.73 -8.66
C VAL A 146 1.57 22.89 -8.07
N SER A 147 0.87 24.01 -7.87
CA SER A 147 1.26 25.04 -6.93
C SER A 147 0.59 24.78 -5.58
N THR A 148 1.39 24.58 -4.52
CA THR A 148 0.90 24.31 -3.16
C THR A 148 1.91 24.83 -2.12
N PRO A 149 2.03 26.16 -1.99
CA PRO A 149 3.02 26.75 -1.10
C PRO A 149 2.81 26.33 0.36
N GLU A 150 1.59 26.08 0.81
CA GLU A 150 1.28 25.67 2.19
C GLU A 150 1.89 24.32 2.53
N ILE A 151 1.66 23.31 1.68
CA ILE A 151 2.20 21.95 1.87
C ILE A 151 3.72 22.00 1.73
N TYR A 152 4.23 22.63 0.67
CA TYR A 152 5.66 22.70 0.43
C TYR A 152 6.41 23.43 1.55
N ASN A 153 5.88 24.56 2.03
CA ASN A 153 6.52 25.31 3.12
C ASN A 153 6.53 24.53 4.43
N ARG A 154 5.47 23.77 4.71
CA ARG A 154 5.36 22.96 5.93
C ARG A 154 6.30 21.77 5.90
N GLU A 155 6.27 21.01 4.80
CA GLU A 155 6.95 19.70 4.71
C GLU A 155 8.42 19.82 4.30
N VAL A 156 8.76 20.77 3.39
CA VAL A 156 10.10 20.87 2.78
C VAL A 156 10.80 22.16 3.20
N ALA A 157 10.21 23.33 2.97
CA ALA A 157 10.93 24.59 3.15
C ALA A 157 11.19 24.97 4.61
N SER A 158 10.38 24.45 5.54
CA SER A 158 10.50 24.67 6.98
C SER A 158 11.86 24.23 7.54
N TRP A 159 12.49 23.21 6.94
CA TRP A 159 13.81 22.71 7.33
C TRP A 159 14.93 23.74 7.15
N SER A 160 14.75 24.73 6.27
CA SER A 160 15.71 25.83 6.10
C SER A 160 15.50 26.98 7.09
N ARG A 161 14.49 26.90 7.97
CA ARG A 161 14.27 27.92 9.01
C ARG A 161 15.04 27.50 10.27
N PRO A 162 15.91 28.38 10.84
CA PRO A 162 16.59 28.07 12.07
C PRO A 162 15.61 27.70 13.19
N HIS A 163 15.90 26.61 13.90
CA HIS A 163 15.09 26.16 15.03
C HIS A 163 15.87 26.37 16.32
N LEU A 164 15.48 27.36 17.12
CA LEU A 164 16.15 27.71 18.39
C LEU A 164 17.66 27.97 18.21
N GLY A 165 18.04 28.60 17.09
CA GLY A 165 19.44 28.90 16.76
C GLY A 165 20.20 27.75 16.08
N LEU A 166 19.57 26.59 15.87
CA LEU A 166 20.16 25.47 15.13
C LEU A 166 19.79 25.56 13.64
N ASP A 167 20.78 25.37 12.78
CA ASP A 167 20.58 25.20 11.34
C ASP A 167 20.20 23.73 11.05
N LEU A 168 18.97 23.52 10.58
CA LEU A 168 18.44 22.20 10.23
C LEU A 168 18.42 21.99 8.70
N SER A 169 19.00 22.90 7.91
CA SER A 169 18.90 22.87 6.45
C SER A 169 19.46 21.59 5.82
N VAL A 170 20.39 20.91 6.49
CA VAL A 170 20.91 19.59 6.09
C VAL A 170 19.84 18.50 6.00
N ALA A 171 18.69 18.67 6.68
CA ALA A 171 17.55 17.75 6.61
C ALA A 171 16.66 18.00 5.39
N ARG A 172 16.71 19.19 4.78
CA ARG A 172 15.85 19.58 3.65
C ARG A 172 15.93 18.61 2.46
N PRO A 173 17.11 18.12 2.02
CA PRO A 173 17.17 17.17 0.90
C PRO A 173 16.41 15.87 1.19
N PHE A 174 16.45 15.35 2.43
CA PHE A 174 15.68 14.16 2.82
C PHE A 174 14.18 14.42 2.73
N ALA A 175 13.73 15.60 3.17
CA ALA A 175 12.35 16.03 3.05
C ALA A 175 11.91 16.19 1.59
N ALA A 176 12.75 16.74 0.72
CA ALA A 176 12.49 16.84 -0.73
C ALA A 176 12.46 15.47 -1.43
N HIS A 177 13.14 14.47 -0.88
CA HIS A 177 13.12 13.09 -1.36
C HIS A 177 11.94 12.26 -0.82
N THR A 178 11.04 12.84 -0.03
CA THR A 178 9.89 12.15 0.55
C THR A 178 8.64 12.31 -0.31
N ALA A 179 7.90 11.21 -0.54
CA ALA A 179 6.52 11.27 -1.02
C ALA A 179 5.59 11.39 0.18
N TYR A 180 4.78 12.44 0.22
CA TYR A 180 3.94 12.77 1.38
C TYR A 180 2.52 12.25 1.20
N TYR A 181 2.11 11.37 2.11
CA TYR A 181 0.80 10.73 2.15
C TYR A 181 -0.05 11.32 3.28
N ARG A 182 -1.37 11.13 3.21
CA ARG A 182 -2.32 11.53 4.27
C ARG A 182 -2.25 13.02 4.60
N LEU A 183 -1.94 13.83 3.58
CA LEU A 183 -1.87 15.26 3.71
C LEU A 183 -3.26 15.87 3.84
N LYS A 184 -3.38 16.79 4.79
CA LYS A 184 -4.49 17.73 4.83
C LYS A 184 -4.26 18.80 3.74
N ASP A 185 -5.33 19.46 3.33
CA ASP A 185 -5.28 20.61 2.42
C ASP A 185 -4.88 20.32 0.97
N THR A 186 -4.78 19.06 0.55
CA THR A 186 -4.51 18.69 -0.86
C THR A 186 -5.51 19.31 -1.85
N ARG A 187 -6.75 19.53 -1.39
CA ARG A 187 -7.81 20.26 -2.12
C ARG A 187 -7.48 21.70 -2.48
N GLN A 188 -6.55 22.33 -1.76
CA GLN A 188 -6.13 23.72 -1.98
C GLN A 188 -5.01 23.83 -3.02
N ALA A 189 -4.41 22.71 -3.43
CA ALA A 189 -3.38 22.70 -4.46
C ALA A 189 -3.96 23.19 -5.80
N GLU A 190 -3.32 24.18 -6.42
CA GLU A 190 -3.70 24.69 -7.72
C GLU A 190 -3.03 23.88 -8.82
N TYR A 191 -3.80 23.40 -9.79
CA TYR A 191 -3.25 22.67 -10.92
C TYR A 191 -2.63 23.66 -11.92
N LEU A 192 -1.40 23.36 -12.35
CA LEU A 192 -0.67 24.16 -13.34
C LEU A 192 -0.85 23.64 -14.77
N ALA A 193 -1.41 22.44 -14.91
CA ALA A 193 -1.76 21.78 -16.16
C ALA A 193 -3.00 20.89 -15.96
N GLU A 194 -3.51 20.29 -17.03
CA GLU A 194 -4.51 19.22 -16.89
C GLU A 194 -3.86 17.94 -16.34
N PRO A 195 -4.55 17.19 -15.46
CA PRO A 195 -4.09 15.87 -15.04
C PRO A 195 -3.89 14.93 -16.22
N GLN A 196 -2.88 14.06 -16.12
CA GLN A 196 -2.58 13.07 -17.14
C GLN A 196 -2.44 11.67 -16.54
N PRO A 197 -2.92 10.62 -17.23
CA PRO A 197 -2.63 9.24 -16.83
C PRO A 197 -1.16 8.92 -17.10
N LEU A 198 -0.48 8.38 -16.09
CA LEU A 198 0.89 7.86 -16.18
C LEU A 198 0.88 6.38 -16.55
N LEU A 199 0.01 5.61 -15.89
CA LEU A 199 -0.07 4.16 -16.04
C LEU A 199 -1.55 3.76 -16.03
N THR A 200 -1.95 2.86 -16.92
CA THR A 200 -3.25 2.18 -16.86
C THR A 200 -3.01 0.69 -16.79
N LEU A 201 -3.56 0.04 -15.77
CA LEU A 201 -3.49 -1.39 -15.56
C LEU A 201 -4.87 -1.99 -15.82
N ASP A 202 -4.89 -2.95 -16.75
CA ASP A 202 -6.00 -3.89 -16.88
C ASP A 202 -5.70 -5.11 -16.02
N PHE A 203 -6.43 -5.28 -14.91
CA PHE A 203 -6.15 -6.35 -13.97
C PHE A 203 -6.45 -7.73 -14.55
N ALA A 204 -7.17 -7.85 -15.66
CA ALA A 204 -7.37 -9.13 -16.32
C ALA A 204 -6.09 -9.63 -17.04
N THR A 205 -5.18 -8.72 -17.41
CA THR A 205 -3.99 -9.05 -18.23
C THR A 205 -2.65 -8.63 -17.62
N ALA A 206 -2.66 -7.72 -16.65
CA ALA A 206 -1.45 -7.26 -15.96
C ALA A 206 -0.76 -8.40 -15.19
N HIS A 207 0.56 -8.43 -15.20
CA HIS A 207 1.37 -9.45 -14.52
C HIS A 207 2.61 -8.86 -13.83
N ASP A 208 2.85 -7.57 -14.00
CA ASP A 208 3.89 -6.83 -13.33
C ASP A 208 3.31 -5.59 -12.64
N ILE A 209 4.09 -5.08 -11.70
CA ILE A 209 3.80 -3.85 -10.95
C ILE A 209 4.90 -2.81 -11.19
N HIS A 210 5.64 -2.95 -12.29
CA HIS A 210 6.72 -2.05 -12.63
C HIS A 210 6.14 -0.77 -13.23
N CYS A 211 6.62 0.37 -12.74
CA CYS A 211 6.30 1.66 -13.34
C CYS A 211 7.59 2.27 -13.87
N ASP A 212 7.62 2.61 -15.16
CA ASP A 212 8.60 3.50 -15.77
C ASP A 212 7.88 4.25 -16.88
N GLN A 213 7.28 5.39 -16.50
CA GLN A 213 6.36 6.13 -17.35
C GLN A 213 6.77 7.60 -17.41
N SER A 214 6.79 8.16 -18.61
CA SER A 214 7.03 9.59 -18.87
C SER A 214 5.80 10.23 -19.50
N VAL A 215 5.43 11.41 -19.02
CA VAL A 215 4.37 12.24 -19.61
C VAL A 215 4.84 13.68 -19.72
N THR A 216 4.48 14.33 -20.83
CA THR A 216 4.72 15.76 -21.02
C THR A 216 3.46 16.56 -20.69
N PHE A 217 3.56 17.48 -19.74
CA PHE A 217 2.51 18.42 -19.41
C PHE A 217 2.71 19.72 -20.17
N THR A 218 1.63 20.29 -20.70
CA THR A 218 1.61 21.68 -21.19
C THR A 218 0.99 22.56 -20.12
N ILE A 219 1.77 23.51 -19.61
CA ILE A 219 1.35 24.40 -18.53
C ILE A 219 0.20 25.30 -19.02
N ASN A 220 -0.97 25.21 -18.38
CA ASN A 220 -2.15 26.02 -18.70
C ASN A 220 -2.24 27.28 -17.81
N ARG A 221 -1.59 27.25 -16.64
CA ARG A 221 -1.55 28.33 -15.64
C ARG A 221 -0.10 28.57 -15.21
N ALA A 222 0.37 29.81 -15.38
CA ALA A 222 1.68 30.22 -14.89
C ALA A 222 1.70 30.25 -13.35
N GLY A 223 2.84 29.92 -12.75
CA GLY A 223 2.98 29.86 -11.29
C GLY A 223 4.21 29.07 -10.85
N GLU A 224 4.46 29.03 -9.56
CA GLU A 224 5.53 28.23 -8.97
C GLU A 224 5.06 26.78 -8.77
N CYS A 225 5.66 25.86 -9.52
CA CYS A 225 5.46 24.43 -9.39
C CYS A 225 6.27 23.94 -8.19
N HIS A 226 5.54 23.54 -7.14
CA HIS A 226 6.13 23.04 -5.90
C HIS A 226 6.32 21.52 -5.93
N GLY A 227 5.71 20.84 -6.90
CA GLY A 227 5.79 19.41 -7.07
C GLY A 227 4.65 18.86 -7.92
N PHE A 228 4.45 17.55 -7.83
CA PHE A 228 3.38 16.84 -8.50
C PHE A 228 2.43 16.25 -7.46
N MET A 229 1.13 16.32 -7.72
CA MET A 229 0.16 15.53 -6.99
C MET A 229 -0.13 14.27 -7.80
N GLY A 230 -0.01 13.10 -7.17
CA GLY A 230 -0.32 11.81 -7.75
C GLY A 230 -1.48 11.12 -7.04
N TRP A 231 -2.35 10.47 -7.79
CA TRP A 231 -3.49 9.70 -7.25
C TRP A 231 -3.86 8.59 -8.22
N PHE A 232 -4.87 7.80 -7.87
CA PHE A 232 -5.38 6.78 -8.78
C PHE A 232 -6.89 6.87 -8.94
N ALA A 233 -7.37 6.32 -10.05
CA ALA A 233 -8.78 6.03 -10.26
C ALA A 233 -8.94 4.55 -10.61
N MET A 234 -10.06 3.95 -10.21
CA MET A 234 -10.36 2.55 -10.47
C MET A 234 -11.73 2.39 -11.12
N GLU A 235 -11.83 1.46 -12.04
CA GLU A 235 -13.07 1.11 -12.72
C GLU A 235 -13.84 0.08 -11.89
N LEU A 236 -15.01 0.50 -11.40
CA LEU A 236 -15.95 -0.29 -10.60
C LEU A 236 -17.24 -0.46 -11.41
N GLY A 237 -17.31 -1.54 -12.18
CA GLY A 237 -18.41 -1.75 -13.12
C GLY A 237 -18.36 -0.75 -14.28
N ALA A 238 -19.41 0.07 -14.43
CA ALA A 238 -19.49 1.08 -15.48
C ALA A 238 -18.89 2.45 -15.07
N ASP A 239 -18.58 2.63 -13.78
CA ASP A 239 -18.15 3.91 -13.22
C ASP A 239 -16.66 3.91 -12.84
N TRP A 240 -16.06 5.10 -12.79
CA TRP A 240 -14.70 5.30 -12.29
C TRP A 240 -14.72 6.03 -10.94
N LEU A 241 -14.13 5.42 -9.91
CA LEU A 241 -13.91 6.06 -8.63
C LEU A 241 -12.50 6.67 -8.61
N SER A 242 -12.42 8.00 -8.52
CA SER A 242 -11.15 8.74 -8.50
C SER A 242 -10.82 9.26 -7.10
N THR A 243 -9.54 9.15 -6.72
CA THR A 243 -8.98 9.69 -5.46
C THR A 243 -8.32 11.05 -5.64
N ALA A 244 -8.63 11.76 -6.74
CA ALA A 244 -8.04 13.07 -7.03
C ALA A 244 -8.35 14.12 -5.94
N PRO A 245 -7.47 15.12 -5.73
CA PRO A 245 -7.66 16.15 -4.72
C PRO A 245 -9.06 16.75 -4.62
N HIS A 246 -9.67 17.11 -5.75
CA HIS A 246 -10.98 17.77 -5.75
C HIS A 246 -12.18 16.83 -5.60
N GLN A 247 -11.97 15.51 -5.57
CA GLN A 247 -13.02 14.51 -5.31
C GLN A 247 -13.45 14.51 -3.84
N PRO A 248 -14.66 14.03 -3.50
CA PRO A 248 -15.06 13.90 -2.11
C PRO A 248 -14.08 13.00 -1.31
N GLU A 249 -13.99 13.24 -0.01
CA GLU A 249 -12.96 12.66 0.86
C GLU A 249 -13.15 11.14 1.03
N MET A 250 -12.04 10.41 0.87
CA MET A 250 -11.92 8.98 1.11
C MET A 250 -10.71 8.71 2.01
N HIS A 251 -10.56 7.49 2.50
CA HIS A 251 -9.39 7.11 3.29
C HIS A 251 -8.09 7.12 2.45
N TRP A 252 -8.18 6.88 1.14
CA TRP A 252 -7.09 7.15 0.22
C TRP A 252 -6.93 8.65 0.03
N THR A 253 -5.67 9.07 -0.02
CA THR A 253 -5.32 10.47 -0.20
C THR A 253 -4.41 10.62 -1.40
N PRO A 254 -4.56 11.72 -2.16
CA PRO A 254 -3.53 12.13 -3.10
C PRO A 254 -2.16 12.22 -2.40
N VAL A 255 -1.11 11.96 -3.16
CA VAL A 255 0.26 11.94 -2.70
C VAL A 255 1.00 13.11 -3.32
N PHE A 256 1.66 13.90 -2.47
CA PHE A 256 2.48 15.00 -2.93
C PHE A 256 3.93 14.55 -3.10
N MET A 257 4.46 14.71 -4.32
CA MET A 257 5.84 14.47 -4.70
C MET A 257 6.50 15.84 -4.95
N PRO A 258 7.21 16.41 -3.96
CA PRO A 258 7.78 17.75 -4.08
C PRO A 258 8.86 17.81 -5.16
N ILE A 259 9.12 19.01 -5.66
CA ILE A 259 10.35 19.31 -6.39
C ILE A 259 11.15 20.39 -5.67
N ASP A 260 12.44 20.16 -5.48
CA ASP A 260 13.34 21.09 -4.81
C ASP A 260 14.59 21.40 -5.65
N PRO A 261 14.91 22.67 -5.89
CA PRO A 261 14.05 23.85 -5.68
C PRO A 261 12.81 23.84 -6.59
N PRO A 262 11.73 24.58 -6.24
CA PRO A 262 10.53 24.73 -7.07
C PRO A 262 10.85 25.28 -8.46
N LEU A 263 9.98 25.01 -9.43
CA LEU A 263 10.12 25.49 -10.81
C LEU A 263 9.16 26.63 -11.09
N VAL A 264 9.62 27.72 -11.69
CA VAL A 264 8.72 28.81 -12.13
C VAL A 264 8.16 28.45 -13.51
N CYS A 265 6.90 28.03 -13.57
CA CYS A 265 6.26 27.62 -14.82
C CYS A 265 5.60 28.79 -15.54
N VAL A 266 5.79 28.85 -16.86
CA VAL A 266 5.12 29.82 -17.74
C VAL A 266 4.01 29.14 -18.55
N LYS A 267 2.88 29.82 -18.76
CA LYS A 267 1.79 29.29 -19.59
C LYS A 267 2.29 28.96 -21.00
N GLY A 268 1.98 27.76 -21.47
CA GLY A 268 2.43 27.20 -22.75
C GLY A 268 3.77 26.47 -22.69
N GLU A 269 4.51 26.57 -21.58
CA GLU A 269 5.72 25.76 -21.37
C GLU A 269 5.38 24.27 -21.32
N LYS A 270 6.30 23.44 -21.81
CA LYS A 270 6.22 21.99 -21.67
C LYS A 270 7.20 21.52 -20.61
N ILE A 271 6.71 20.71 -19.67
CA ILE A 271 7.55 20.02 -18.69
C ILE A 271 7.33 18.52 -18.83
N GLU A 272 8.40 17.74 -18.82
CA GLU A 272 8.34 16.28 -18.78
C GLU A 272 8.40 15.80 -17.33
N PHE A 273 7.51 14.90 -16.96
CA PHE A 273 7.50 14.20 -15.69
C PHE A 273 7.68 12.70 -15.95
N ARG A 274 8.70 12.11 -15.34
CA ARG A 274 8.94 10.66 -15.37
C ARG A 274 8.79 10.10 -13.96
N LEU A 275 7.97 9.06 -13.82
CA LEU A 275 7.79 8.30 -12.58
C LEU A 275 8.31 6.89 -12.78
N VAL A 276 9.21 6.47 -11.90
CA VAL A 276 9.81 5.14 -11.93
C VAL A 276 9.69 4.47 -10.56
N ARG A 277 9.14 3.26 -10.57
CA ARG A 277 9.11 2.34 -9.44
C ARG A 277 9.38 0.93 -9.94
N PRO A 278 10.61 0.41 -9.78
CA PRO A 278 10.85 -1.02 -9.86
C PRO A 278 9.94 -1.78 -8.87
N ALA A 279 9.57 -3.02 -9.21
CA ALA A 279 8.70 -3.82 -8.35
C ALA A 279 9.30 -3.94 -6.94
N TYR A 280 8.48 -3.71 -5.91
CA TYR A 280 8.88 -3.78 -4.49
C TYR A 280 9.95 -2.77 -4.04
N THR A 281 10.15 -1.67 -4.78
CA THR A 281 11.17 -0.66 -4.43
C THR A 281 10.62 0.77 -4.31
N ASP A 282 11.54 1.70 -4.10
CA ASP A 282 11.31 3.13 -3.92
C ASP A 282 10.75 3.82 -5.17
N TRP A 283 9.90 4.81 -4.94
CA TRP A 283 9.47 5.77 -5.95
C TRP A 283 10.61 6.71 -6.33
N ASN A 284 10.80 6.91 -7.63
CA ASN A 284 11.69 7.90 -8.22
C ASN A 284 10.88 8.80 -9.13
N TRP A 285 11.02 10.11 -8.99
CA TRP A 285 10.39 11.05 -9.91
C TRP A 285 11.40 12.06 -10.42
N MET A 286 11.27 12.37 -11.70
CA MET A 286 12.16 13.26 -12.43
C MET A 286 11.33 14.27 -13.21
N VAL A 287 11.79 15.51 -13.18
CA VAL A 287 11.17 16.61 -13.92
C VAL A 287 12.22 17.24 -14.82
N THR A 288 11.91 17.32 -16.11
CA THR A 288 12.74 18.00 -17.10
C THR A 288 11.97 19.22 -17.61
N ALA A 289 12.54 20.40 -17.37
CA ALA A 289 12.00 21.68 -17.84
C ALA A 289 13.12 22.51 -18.49
N THR A 290 12.75 23.66 -19.05
CA THR A 290 13.73 24.60 -19.65
C THR A 290 14.79 25.08 -18.65
N GLN A 291 14.41 25.16 -17.36
CA GLN A 291 15.26 25.54 -16.23
C GLN A 291 16.18 24.40 -15.73
N GLY A 292 16.18 23.26 -16.42
CA GLY A 292 16.98 22.09 -16.10
C GLY A 292 16.17 20.96 -15.48
N GLU A 293 16.91 19.99 -14.97
CA GLU A 293 16.36 18.74 -14.45
C GLU A 293 16.32 18.74 -12.91
N ARG A 294 15.31 18.08 -12.33
CA ARG A 294 15.21 17.78 -10.91
C ARG A 294 14.93 16.30 -10.73
N ARG A 295 15.64 15.64 -9.81
CA ARG A 295 15.52 14.19 -9.57
C ARG A 295 15.34 13.93 -8.09
N HIS A 296 14.39 13.06 -7.78
CA HIS A 296 14.11 12.67 -6.40
C HIS A 296 13.84 11.17 -6.31
N SER A 297 14.16 10.60 -5.15
CA SER A 297 13.92 9.19 -4.87
C SER A 297 13.59 9.01 -3.40
N THR A 298 12.53 8.27 -3.11
CA THR A 298 12.19 7.88 -1.73
C THR A 298 13.30 7.06 -1.06
N LEU A 299 14.22 6.47 -1.82
CA LEU A 299 15.45 5.92 -1.28
C LEU A 299 16.19 6.99 -0.48
N PHE A 300 16.41 8.18 -1.03
CA PHE A 300 17.16 9.25 -0.37
C PHE A 300 16.37 10.03 0.69
N SER A 301 15.12 9.62 1.00
CA SER A 301 14.38 10.17 2.14
C SER A 301 14.90 9.69 3.49
N ARG A 302 15.70 8.61 3.49
CA ARG A 302 16.24 7.98 4.70
C ARG A 302 17.74 8.27 4.83
N PRO A 303 18.24 8.48 6.06
CA PRO A 303 19.68 8.58 6.32
C PRO A 303 20.32 7.20 6.24
N TRP A 304 20.66 6.76 5.03
CA TRP A 304 21.33 5.48 4.84
C TRP A 304 22.76 5.49 5.36
N ASP A 305 23.08 4.48 6.16
CA ASP A 305 24.46 4.11 6.44
C ASP A 305 25.02 3.31 5.23
N PRO A 306 26.20 3.67 4.70
CA PRO A 306 26.87 2.89 3.65
C PRO A 306 26.98 1.39 3.94
N ALA A 307 27.17 0.99 5.21
CA ALA A 307 27.23 -0.44 5.55
C ALA A 307 25.86 -1.11 5.42
N SER A 308 24.76 -0.37 5.61
CA SER A 308 23.39 -0.87 5.43
C SER A 308 23.03 -0.98 3.94
N LEU A 309 23.46 -0.03 3.09
CA LEU A 309 23.28 -0.15 1.63
C LEU A 309 24.06 -1.32 1.03
N ARG A 310 25.23 -1.69 1.59
CA ARG A 310 25.94 -2.88 1.13
C ARG A 310 25.13 -4.16 1.33
N LYS A 311 24.28 -4.22 2.37
CA LYS A 311 23.45 -5.40 2.67
C LYS A 311 22.31 -5.60 1.67
N THR A 312 21.95 -4.58 0.89
CA THR A 312 20.89 -4.69 -0.13
C THR A 312 21.42 -5.26 -1.45
N ASN A 313 22.75 -5.40 -1.61
CA ASN A 313 23.34 -5.98 -2.81
C ASN A 313 23.08 -7.50 -2.87
N PRO A 314 22.55 -8.07 -3.96
CA PRO A 314 22.30 -9.51 -4.10
C PRO A 314 23.52 -10.42 -3.90
N THR A 315 24.73 -9.89 -4.08
CA THR A 315 25.99 -10.63 -3.88
C THR A 315 26.57 -10.49 -2.47
N TYR A 316 25.94 -9.69 -1.61
CA TYR A 316 26.37 -9.53 -0.23
C TYR A 316 26.24 -10.87 0.53
N LYS A 317 27.30 -11.25 1.24
CA LYS A 317 27.32 -12.45 2.07
C LYS A 317 27.15 -12.04 3.53
N PRO A 318 25.94 -12.14 4.12
CA PRO A 318 25.72 -11.77 5.52
C PRO A 318 26.42 -12.76 6.45
N ASN A 319 26.93 -12.25 7.57
CA ASN A 319 27.35 -13.07 8.70
C ASN A 319 26.28 -13.02 9.80
N LEU A 320 26.07 -14.13 10.52
CA LEU A 320 25.18 -14.15 11.68
C LEU A 320 25.74 -13.21 12.76
N ASN A 321 24.99 -12.15 13.06
CA ASN A 321 25.22 -11.35 14.26
C ASN A 321 24.64 -12.08 15.49
N ARG A 322 24.83 -11.51 16.69
CA ARG A 322 24.34 -12.09 17.95
C ARG A 322 22.83 -12.40 17.90
N THR A 323 22.01 -11.49 17.39
CA THR A 323 20.57 -11.71 17.19
C THR A 323 20.28 -12.88 16.25
N GLY A 324 21.01 -12.99 15.13
CA GLY A 324 20.85 -14.11 14.19
C GLY A 324 21.25 -15.46 14.80
N GLN A 325 22.25 -15.48 15.69
CA GLN A 325 22.63 -16.68 16.44
C GLN A 325 21.53 -17.09 17.42
N MET A 326 20.92 -16.13 18.12
CA MET A 326 19.78 -16.36 19.01
C MET A 326 18.57 -16.89 18.25
N ILE A 327 18.20 -16.26 17.13
CA ILE A 327 17.10 -16.74 16.25
C ILE A 327 17.40 -18.17 15.79
N ARG A 328 18.63 -18.46 15.36
CA ARG A 328 19.00 -19.82 14.93
C ARG A 328 18.82 -20.84 16.06
N LEU A 329 19.21 -20.51 17.29
CA LEU A 329 18.99 -21.40 18.44
C LEU A 329 17.50 -21.58 18.72
N LEU A 330 16.73 -20.49 18.75
CA LEU A 330 15.29 -20.54 18.94
C LEU A 330 14.60 -21.44 17.90
N LEU A 331 14.96 -21.30 16.62
CA LEU A 331 14.39 -22.12 15.55
C LEU A 331 14.61 -23.63 15.74
N THR A 332 15.71 -24.04 16.40
CA THR A 332 15.93 -25.47 16.73
C THR A 332 15.06 -25.98 17.87
N GLN A 333 14.37 -25.09 18.58
CA GLN A 333 13.51 -25.42 19.73
C GLN A 333 12.01 -25.38 19.36
N LEU A 334 11.64 -24.70 18.26
CA LEU A 334 10.26 -24.52 17.78
C LEU A 334 9.74 -25.72 16.96
N GLU A 335 9.92 -26.94 17.47
CA GLU A 335 9.42 -28.18 16.84
C GLU A 335 8.20 -28.78 17.61
N GLY A 336 7.50 -27.96 18.39
CA GLY A 336 6.31 -28.35 19.16
C GLY A 336 6.57 -29.17 20.44
N GLN A 337 7.85 -29.36 20.82
CA GLN A 337 8.25 -30.12 22.01
C GLN A 337 8.73 -29.25 23.18
N THR A 338 9.05 -27.98 22.93
CA THR A 338 9.60 -27.04 23.92
C THR A 338 8.59 -25.93 24.16
N SER A 339 8.25 -25.67 25.41
CA SER A 339 7.42 -24.51 25.78
C SER A 339 8.17 -23.19 25.61
N ILE A 340 7.44 -22.09 25.51
CA ILE A 340 8.02 -20.73 25.46
C ILE A 340 8.94 -20.48 26.66
N GLU A 341 8.52 -20.94 27.84
CA GLU A 341 9.28 -20.80 29.08
C GLU A 341 10.62 -21.55 29.04
N GLU A 342 10.61 -22.79 28.53
CA GLU A 342 11.82 -23.61 28.38
C GLU A 342 12.76 -23.04 27.31
N ALA A 343 12.21 -22.57 26.18
CA ALA A 343 12.99 -21.92 25.12
C ALA A 343 13.63 -20.62 25.61
N ALA A 344 12.90 -19.81 26.38
CA ALA A 344 13.40 -18.59 26.99
C ALA A 344 14.55 -18.87 27.97
N GLY A 345 14.40 -19.89 28.82
CA GLY A 345 15.47 -20.34 29.72
C GLY A 345 16.75 -20.72 28.97
N GLN A 346 16.62 -21.55 27.94
CA GLN A 346 17.77 -22.00 27.13
C GLN A 346 18.44 -20.85 26.36
N LEU A 347 17.66 -19.92 25.80
CA LEU A 347 18.18 -18.72 25.14
C LEU A 347 18.94 -17.83 26.11
N ARG A 348 18.42 -17.64 27.32
CA ARG A 348 19.07 -16.83 28.35
C ARG A 348 20.40 -17.45 28.78
N ASP A 349 20.41 -18.77 28.99
CA ASP A 349 21.63 -19.49 29.40
C ASP A 349 22.71 -19.40 28.31
N ALA A 350 22.32 -19.44 27.03
CA ALA A 350 23.24 -19.31 25.91
C ALA A 350 23.68 -17.85 25.63
N PHE A 351 22.84 -16.86 25.97
CA PHE A 351 23.07 -15.44 25.65
C PHE A 351 22.76 -14.49 26.84
N PRO A 352 23.39 -14.67 28.02
CA PRO A 352 23.02 -13.96 29.24
C PRO A 352 23.28 -12.44 29.16
N GLU A 353 24.25 -12.01 28.36
CA GLU A 353 24.51 -10.57 28.13
C GLU A 353 23.47 -9.91 27.22
N ALA A 354 22.83 -10.68 26.33
CA ALA A 354 21.85 -10.16 25.38
C ALA A 354 20.42 -10.19 25.95
N LEU A 355 20.16 -11.13 26.87
CA LEU A 355 18.90 -11.34 27.54
C LEU A 355 19.15 -11.30 29.06
N PRO A 356 19.33 -10.11 29.65
CA PRO A 356 19.75 -10.00 31.04
C PRO A 356 18.66 -10.44 32.03
N SER A 357 17.38 -10.45 31.62
CA SER A 357 16.27 -10.93 32.44
C SER A 357 15.50 -12.09 31.79
N HIS A 358 14.72 -12.79 32.61
CA HIS A 358 13.76 -13.79 32.13
C HIS A 358 12.74 -13.18 31.17
N ASP A 359 12.21 -12.01 31.52
CA ASP A 359 11.19 -11.32 30.73
C ASP A 359 11.73 -10.91 29.35
N ASP A 360 13.00 -10.50 29.25
CA ASP A 360 13.65 -10.23 27.97
C ASP A 360 13.70 -11.47 27.07
N ALA A 361 14.01 -12.63 27.66
CA ALA A 361 14.09 -13.90 26.94
C ALA A 361 12.71 -14.36 26.46
N VAL A 362 11.69 -14.26 27.33
CA VAL A 362 10.29 -14.58 26.97
C VAL A 362 9.77 -13.63 25.89
N ALA A 363 10.03 -12.33 26.01
CA ALA A 363 9.67 -11.35 24.99
C ALA A 363 10.36 -11.62 23.65
N PHE A 364 11.63 -12.07 23.68
CA PHE A 364 12.35 -12.49 22.48
C PHE A 364 11.70 -13.72 21.84
N VAL A 365 11.35 -14.75 22.62
CA VAL A 365 10.67 -15.95 22.11
C VAL A 365 9.34 -15.56 21.48
N HIS A 366 8.46 -14.84 22.19
CA HIS A 366 7.16 -14.42 21.66
C HIS A 366 7.28 -13.68 20.33
N LYS A 367 8.20 -12.73 20.23
CA LYS A 367 8.42 -11.94 19.02
C LYS A 367 8.68 -12.78 17.76
N TYR A 368 9.26 -13.97 17.90
CA TYR A 368 9.63 -14.83 16.78
C TYR A 368 8.83 -16.16 16.73
N ALA A 369 8.17 -16.56 17.82
CA ALA A 369 7.26 -17.70 17.86
C ALA A 369 5.99 -17.40 17.06
N ASP A 370 5.50 -16.14 17.07
CA ASP A 370 4.35 -15.70 16.26
C ASP A 370 4.55 -15.87 14.74
N TRP A 371 5.77 -16.16 14.27
CA TRP A 371 6.06 -16.43 12.87
C TRP A 371 5.81 -17.90 12.47
N TYR A 372 5.52 -18.76 13.45
CA TYR A 372 5.43 -20.21 13.28
C TYR A 372 4.29 -20.76 14.15
N ASP A 373 3.07 -20.66 13.62
CA ASP A 373 1.88 -21.41 14.05
C ASP A 373 1.05 -21.83 12.84
#